data_AF-A0A2X4R7Q7-F1
#
_entry.id   AF-A0A2X4R7Q7-F1
#
_cell.length_a   1.000
_cell.length_b   1.000
_cell.length_c   1.000
_cell.angle_alpha   90.00
_cell.angle_beta   90.00
_cell.angle_gamma   90.00
#
_symmetry.space_group_name_H-M   'P 1'
#
loop_
_entity.id
_entity.type
_entity.pdbx_description
1 polymer ?
#
loop_
_entity_poly.entity_id
_entity_poly.type
_entity_poly.pdbx_seq_one_letter_code
_entity_poly.pdbx_strand_id
1 'polypeptide(L)'
;MVPLVGSSPRTPLIFEKWTEGNVEADKKYFGLASVASTLQQGRDGNSDAAEPGTDPKNDVVDLPTMATGALNVLGQNDKGFSVMIEGGAIDWSGHSNQTGRDIEETQDFNKAVDAAIAWVKENSSWDETLLIVTADHETGYLSGKDETKSWNPQTGEKGKAPEHQDDNGKTPEDGDKNNNKDNAGKKETSSAVGAGFLGAGVVAALLGAIAAFLQSVGVVKVDFSALQKMFR
;
A
#
# COMPACT_ATOMS: atom_id res chain seq x y z
N MET A 1 -16.54 24.08 16.34
CA MET A 1 -15.13 23.65 16.37
C MET A 1 -14.69 23.70 17.82
N VAL A 2 -14.65 22.56 18.51
CA VAL A 2 -14.26 22.50 19.92
C VAL A 2 -12.80 22.06 19.95
N PRO A 3 -11.85 22.89 20.38
CA PRO A 3 -10.48 22.47 20.56
C PRO A 3 -10.39 21.68 21.86
N LEU A 4 -10.16 20.38 21.77
CA LEU A 4 -9.82 19.55 22.92
C LEU A 4 -8.35 19.83 23.30
N VAL A 5 -8.14 20.83 24.16
CA VAL A 5 -6.85 21.10 24.79
C VAL A 5 -6.75 20.24 26.05
N GLY A 6 -6.08 19.09 25.92
CA GLY A 6 -5.62 18.25 27.02
C GLY A 6 -4.10 18.14 26.96
N SER A 7 -3.44 18.42 28.08
CA SER A 7 -2.00 18.54 28.24
C SER A 7 -1.26 17.19 28.07
N SER A 8 -0.85 16.87 26.83
CA SER A 8 0.35 16.11 26.45
C SER A 8 0.31 15.88 24.92
N PRO A 9 1.31 16.28 24.11
CA PRO A 9 1.27 16.12 22.67
C PRO A 9 1.64 14.68 22.30
N ARG A 10 0.72 13.75 22.57
CA ARG A 10 0.80 12.40 22.00
C ARG A 10 -0.43 12.19 21.11
N THR A 11 -0.20 12.26 19.81
CA THR A 11 -1.17 11.90 18.77
C THR A 11 -1.77 10.50 18.87
N PRO A 12 -1.12 9.48 19.48
CA PRO A 12 -1.80 8.22 19.81
C PRO A 12 -3.19 8.43 20.44
N LEU A 13 -3.34 9.47 21.27
CA LEU A 13 -4.56 9.73 22.04
C LEU A 13 -5.83 9.96 21.21
N ILE A 14 -5.77 10.39 19.94
CA ILE A 14 -7.00 10.62 19.17
C ILE A 14 -7.50 9.35 18.48
N PHE A 15 -6.60 8.57 17.87
CA PHE A 15 -6.94 7.33 17.20
C PHE A 15 -7.30 6.22 18.21
N GLU A 16 -6.62 6.19 19.36
CA GLU A 16 -6.99 5.31 20.49
C GLU A 16 -8.42 5.59 20.96
N LYS A 17 -8.77 6.87 21.16
CA LYS A 17 -10.14 7.25 21.53
C LYS A 17 -11.18 6.77 20.53
N TRP A 18 -10.92 6.93 19.23
CA TRP A 18 -11.84 6.45 18.20
C TRP A 18 -11.93 4.93 18.18
N THR A 19 -10.81 4.23 18.41
CA THR A 19 -10.76 2.76 18.53
C THR A 19 -11.61 2.25 19.69
N GLU A 20 -11.65 2.98 20.81
CA GLU A 20 -12.52 2.69 21.96
C GLU A 20 -14.00 3.06 21.73
N GLY A 21 -14.36 3.56 20.54
CA GLY A 21 -15.73 3.98 20.22
C GLY A 21 -16.10 5.36 20.76
N ASN A 22 -15.13 6.16 21.24
CA ASN A 22 -15.36 7.55 21.63
C ASN A 22 -15.49 8.46 20.40
N VAL A 23 -16.57 8.22 19.64
CA VAL A 23 -16.95 8.92 18.42
C VAL A 23 -18.33 9.56 18.61
N GLU A 24 -18.40 10.87 18.47
CA GLU A 24 -19.62 11.65 18.58
C GLU A 24 -20.44 11.56 17.28
N ALA A 25 -21.73 11.27 17.41
CA ALA A 25 -22.65 11.25 16.28
C ALA A 25 -22.66 12.60 15.52
N ASP A 26 -22.83 12.53 14.19
CA ASP A 26 -22.93 13.67 13.27
C ASP A 26 -21.69 14.59 13.23
N LYS A 27 -20.53 14.13 13.70
CA LYS A 27 -19.26 14.86 13.59
C LYS A 27 -18.44 14.39 12.39
N LYS A 28 -17.67 15.34 11.85
CA LYS A 28 -16.62 15.05 10.86
C LYS A 28 -15.28 15.11 11.54
N TYR A 29 -14.43 14.14 11.23
CA TYR A 29 -13.13 13.97 11.85
C TYR A 29 -12.02 14.19 10.84
N PHE A 30 -10.90 14.73 11.33
CA PHE A 30 -9.65 14.84 10.60
C PHE A 30 -8.53 14.51 11.58
N GLY A 31 -7.89 13.37 11.37
CA GLY A 31 -6.79 12.86 12.20
C GLY A 31 -5.49 12.89 11.41
N LEU A 32 -4.41 13.36 12.06
CA LEU A 32 -3.07 13.33 11.50
C LEU A 32 -2.17 12.62 12.50
N ALA A 33 -1.42 11.61 12.06
CA ALA A 33 -0.31 11.05 12.83
C ALA A 33 0.80 12.11 12.98
N SER A 34 1.34 12.30 14.19
CA SER A 34 2.44 13.25 14.41
C SER A 34 3.75 12.58 14.09
N VAL A 35 4.01 12.44 12.79
CA VAL A 35 5.25 11.90 12.26
C VAL A 35 5.71 12.77 11.10
N ALA A 36 7.03 12.91 10.93
CA ALA A 36 7.59 13.77 9.89
C ALA A 36 7.54 13.13 8.49
N SER A 37 7.62 11.79 8.42
CA SER A 37 7.70 11.05 7.15
C SER A 37 6.83 9.80 7.17
N THR A 38 7.37 8.66 7.62
CA THR A 38 6.66 7.38 7.72
C THR A 38 6.52 6.98 9.19
N LEU A 39 5.52 6.15 9.53
CA LEU A 39 5.27 5.74 10.92
C LEU A 39 6.49 5.04 11.51
N GLN A 40 7.01 4.01 10.82
CA GLN A 40 8.06 3.15 11.35
C GLN A 40 9.25 2.96 10.39
N GLN A 41 9.07 2.92 9.07
CA GLN A 41 10.18 2.67 8.13
C GLN A 41 11.33 3.68 8.28
N GLY A 42 11.02 4.97 8.40
CA GLY A 42 11.97 6.07 8.47
C GLY A 42 12.46 6.40 9.88
N ARG A 43 12.31 5.48 10.84
CA ARG A 43 12.81 5.64 12.22
C ARG A 43 14.32 5.42 12.31
N ASP A 44 14.91 5.92 13.39
CA ASP A 44 16.33 5.73 13.73
C ASP A 44 16.71 4.24 13.83
N GLY A 45 18.02 3.95 13.70
CA GLY A 45 18.57 2.61 13.83
C GLY A 45 19.32 2.13 12.58
N ASN A 46 19.57 0.83 12.50
CA ASN A 46 20.22 0.21 11.35
C ASN A 46 19.21 -0.16 10.28
N SER A 47 18.96 0.76 9.35
CA SER A 47 18.05 0.54 8.22
C SER A 47 18.46 -0.57 7.27
N ASP A 48 19.74 -0.99 7.29
CA ASP A 48 20.26 -2.08 6.47
C ASP A 48 20.17 -3.44 7.18
N ALA A 49 19.61 -3.50 8.39
CA ALA A 49 19.41 -4.75 9.11
C ALA A 49 18.45 -5.67 8.33
N ALA A 50 18.94 -6.88 8.02
CA ALA A 50 18.12 -7.90 7.38
C ALA A 50 17.08 -8.50 8.33
N GLU A 51 17.41 -8.56 9.63
CA GLU A 51 16.52 -9.10 10.66
C GLU A 51 15.48 -8.04 11.09
N PRO A 52 14.17 -8.36 11.06
CA PRO A 52 13.15 -7.45 11.56
C PRO A 52 13.20 -7.34 13.10
N GLY A 53 12.80 -6.19 13.63
CA GLY A 53 12.64 -5.92 15.06
C GLY A 53 13.93 -5.60 15.81
N THR A 54 15.04 -5.36 15.10
CA THR A 54 16.34 -5.03 15.73
C THR A 54 16.40 -3.61 16.28
N ASP A 55 15.66 -2.69 15.66
CA ASP A 55 15.64 -1.28 16.04
C ASP A 55 14.39 -0.92 16.84
N PRO A 56 14.50 -0.02 17.84
CA PRO A 56 13.34 0.46 18.57
C PRO A 56 12.34 1.12 17.62
N LYS A 57 11.04 0.86 17.85
CA LYS A 57 9.94 1.51 17.11
C LYS A 57 9.75 2.96 17.57
N ASN A 58 9.29 3.82 16.66
CA ASN A 58 8.83 5.16 17.01
C ASN A 58 7.60 5.07 17.94
N ASP A 59 7.51 5.95 18.94
CA ASP A 59 6.30 6.15 19.77
C ASP A 59 5.27 6.99 19.00
N VAL A 60 4.70 6.38 17.95
CA VAL A 60 3.64 6.95 17.10
C VAL A 60 2.53 5.92 16.91
N VAL A 61 1.34 6.39 16.53
CA VAL A 61 0.21 5.51 16.21
C VAL A 61 0.59 4.55 15.08
N ASP A 62 0.13 3.29 15.17
CA ASP A 62 0.33 2.29 14.13
C ASP A 62 -0.86 2.26 13.14
N LEU A 63 -0.65 1.61 11.99
CA LEU A 63 -1.69 1.49 10.98
C LEU A 63 -2.95 0.75 11.47
N PRO A 64 -2.88 -0.37 12.22
CA PRO A 64 -4.09 -1.04 12.70
C PRO A 64 -4.94 -0.18 13.66
N THR A 65 -4.32 0.65 14.49
CA THR A 65 -5.07 1.59 15.36
C THR A 65 -5.74 2.67 14.52
N MET A 66 -5.07 3.24 13.52
CA MET A 66 -5.68 4.21 12.61
C MET A 66 -6.83 3.59 11.80
N ALA A 67 -6.66 2.36 11.30
CA ALA A 67 -7.67 1.61 10.58
C ALA A 67 -8.92 1.39 11.43
N THR A 68 -8.76 0.89 12.66
CA THR A 68 -9.89 0.64 13.57
C THR A 68 -10.61 1.94 13.93
N GLY A 69 -9.87 3.01 14.25
CA GLY A 69 -10.45 4.31 14.53
C GLY A 69 -11.23 4.88 13.34
N ALA A 70 -10.71 4.76 12.12
CA ALA A 70 -11.40 5.20 10.90
C ALA A 70 -12.69 4.40 10.66
N LEU A 71 -12.65 3.08 10.84
CA LEU A 71 -13.83 2.22 10.70
C LEU A 71 -14.91 2.56 11.73
N ASN A 72 -14.53 2.81 13.00
CA ASN A 72 -15.48 3.24 14.03
C ASN A 72 -16.11 4.60 13.73
N VAL A 73 -15.34 5.55 13.20
CA VAL A 73 -15.86 6.86 12.79
C VAL A 73 -16.83 6.73 11.61
N LEU A 74 -16.44 6.00 10.56
CA LEU A 74 -17.22 5.90 9.32
C LEU A 74 -18.43 4.98 9.47
N GLY A 75 -18.33 3.96 10.32
CA GLY A 75 -19.40 3.01 10.63
C GLY A 75 -20.60 3.62 11.34
N GLN A 76 -20.52 4.87 11.80
CA GLN A 76 -21.68 5.60 12.33
C GLN A 76 -22.74 5.95 11.27
N ASN A 77 -22.40 5.83 9.98
CA ASN A 77 -23.32 6.17 8.90
C ASN A 77 -24.14 4.97 8.45
N ASP A 78 -25.45 4.96 8.77
CA ASP A 78 -26.42 3.92 8.39
C ASP A 78 -26.55 3.71 6.86
N LYS A 79 -26.05 4.64 6.04
CA LYS A 79 -26.04 4.52 4.57
C LYS A 79 -24.81 3.78 4.03
N GLY A 80 -23.92 3.33 4.92
CA GLY A 80 -22.63 2.73 4.57
C GLY A 80 -21.53 3.76 4.28
N PHE A 81 -20.35 3.25 3.96
CA PHE A 81 -19.16 4.05 3.69
C PHE A 81 -18.19 3.34 2.74
N SER A 82 -17.19 4.08 2.27
CA SER A 82 -16.01 3.54 1.60
C SER A 82 -14.79 4.09 2.31
N VAL A 83 -13.78 3.24 2.53
CA VAL A 83 -12.53 3.61 3.17
C VAL A 83 -11.37 2.97 2.42
N MET A 84 -10.26 3.71 2.32
CA MET A 84 -9.00 3.22 1.78
C MET A 84 -7.96 3.27 2.91
N ILE A 85 -7.29 2.14 3.13
CA ILE A 85 -6.24 1.99 4.15
C ILE A 85 -5.00 1.50 3.42
N GLU A 86 -3.88 2.20 3.58
CA GLU A 86 -2.68 2.00 2.79
C GLU A 86 -1.46 1.75 3.69
N GLY A 87 -0.77 0.63 3.47
CA GLY A 87 0.55 0.36 4.03
C GLY A 87 1.67 0.97 3.18
N GLY A 88 1.66 2.29 3.01
CA GLY A 88 2.47 2.96 1.97
C GLY A 88 4.00 2.88 2.16
N ALA A 89 4.48 2.56 3.37
CA ALA A 89 5.91 2.46 3.64
C ALA A 89 6.55 1.13 3.19
N ILE A 90 5.74 0.15 2.75
CA ILE A 90 6.22 -1.05 2.05
C ILE A 90 7.00 -0.63 0.79
N ASP A 91 6.41 0.24 -0.03
CA ASP A 91 7.05 0.80 -1.22
C ASP A 91 8.37 1.53 -0.89
N TRP A 92 8.37 2.35 0.17
CA TRP A 92 9.56 3.09 0.60
C TRP A 92 10.70 2.17 1.03
N SER A 93 10.37 1.09 1.73
CA SER A 93 11.34 0.07 2.13
C SER A 93 11.90 -0.71 0.93
N GLY A 94 11.06 -1.03 -0.06
CA GLY A 94 11.44 -1.66 -1.32
C GLY A 94 12.37 -0.76 -2.15
N HIS A 95 12.05 0.53 -2.30
CA HIS A 95 12.91 1.51 -2.98
C HIS A 95 14.29 1.66 -2.32
N SER A 96 14.35 1.45 -1.02
CA SER A 96 15.57 1.54 -0.21
C SER A 96 16.29 0.21 -0.03
N ASN A 97 15.76 -0.90 -0.56
CA ASN A 97 16.24 -2.28 -0.35
C ASN A 97 16.39 -2.67 1.14
N GLN A 98 15.47 -2.22 1.99
CA GLN A 98 15.51 -2.46 3.44
C GLN A 98 14.68 -3.69 3.84
N THR A 99 15.19 -4.89 3.58
CA THR A 99 14.42 -6.14 3.75
C THR A 99 13.82 -6.31 5.15
N GLY A 100 14.55 -5.98 6.22
CA GLY A 100 14.02 -6.05 7.59
C GLY A 100 12.85 -5.09 7.81
N ARG A 101 12.91 -3.87 7.24
CA ARG A 101 11.85 -2.87 7.34
C ARG A 101 10.65 -3.23 6.46
N ASP A 102 10.88 -3.79 5.28
CA ASP A 102 9.83 -4.28 4.38
C ASP A 102 8.96 -5.35 5.06
N ILE A 103 9.61 -6.32 5.72
CA ILE A 103 8.90 -7.34 6.50
C ILE A 103 8.07 -6.70 7.62
N GLU A 104 8.61 -5.71 8.35
CA GLU A 104 7.89 -5.02 9.42
C GLU A 104 6.69 -4.21 8.93
N GLU A 105 6.84 -3.48 7.82
CA GLU A 105 5.76 -2.68 7.22
C GLU A 105 4.66 -3.59 6.65
N THR A 106 5.05 -4.71 6.00
CA THR A 106 4.10 -5.74 5.55
C THR A 106 3.36 -6.38 6.72
N GLN A 107 4.04 -6.61 7.85
CA GLN A 107 3.40 -7.09 9.08
C GLN A 107 2.41 -6.07 9.66
N ASP A 108 2.72 -4.77 9.62
CA ASP A 108 1.82 -3.72 10.11
C ASP A 108 0.56 -3.60 9.21
N PHE A 109 0.74 -3.69 7.89
CA PHE A 109 -0.37 -3.75 6.94
C PHE A 109 -1.25 -4.98 7.15
N ASN A 110 -0.67 -6.16 7.34
CA ASN A 110 -1.43 -7.39 7.65
C ASN A 110 -2.26 -7.24 8.94
N LYS A 111 -1.72 -6.59 9.97
CA LYS A 111 -2.49 -6.30 11.20
C LYS A 111 -3.64 -5.32 10.95
N ALA A 112 -3.48 -4.36 10.03
CA ALA A 112 -4.57 -3.47 9.65
C ALA A 112 -5.67 -4.21 8.88
N VAL A 113 -5.33 -5.19 8.06
CA VAL A 113 -6.28 -6.10 7.43
C VAL A 113 -7.02 -6.94 8.49
N ASP A 114 -6.29 -7.51 9.45
CA ASP A 114 -6.89 -8.25 10.58
C ASP A 114 -7.85 -7.38 11.39
N ALA A 115 -7.49 -6.11 11.63
CA ALA A 115 -8.34 -5.14 12.30
C ALA A 115 -9.64 -4.87 11.52
N ALA A 116 -9.56 -4.72 10.19
CA ALA A 116 -10.74 -4.57 9.34
C ALA A 116 -11.63 -5.82 9.39
N ILE A 117 -11.05 -7.03 9.30
CA ILE A 117 -11.76 -8.30 9.41
C ILE A 117 -12.48 -8.42 10.77
N ALA A 118 -11.79 -8.05 11.85
CA ALA A 118 -12.35 -8.08 13.20
C ALA A 118 -13.50 -7.08 13.33
N TRP A 119 -13.33 -5.86 12.80
CA TRP A 119 -14.36 -4.83 12.83
C TRP A 119 -15.63 -5.27 12.10
N VAL A 120 -15.50 -5.88 10.92
CA VAL A 120 -16.65 -6.40 10.14
C VAL A 120 -17.41 -7.47 10.92
N LYS A 121 -16.69 -8.38 11.60
CA LYS A 121 -17.31 -9.44 12.41
C LYS A 121 -18.09 -8.91 13.63
N GLU A 122 -17.64 -7.79 14.21
CA GLU A 122 -18.21 -7.24 15.44
C GLU A 122 -19.31 -6.19 15.15
N ASN A 123 -19.13 -5.36 14.13
CA ASN A 123 -19.94 -4.15 13.90
C ASN A 123 -20.77 -4.19 12.60
N SER A 124 -20.59 -5.20 11.75
CA SER A 124 -21.29 -5.34 10.48
C SER A 124 -21.47 -6.83 10.11
N SER A 125 -21.45 -7.18 8.82
CA SER A 125 -21.53 -8.54 8.30
C SER A 125 -20.83 -8.65 6.94
N TRP A 126 -20.35 -9.84 6.59
CA TRP A 126 -19.83 -10.15 5.26
C TRP A 126 -20.93 -10.20 4.17
N ASP A 127 -22.20 -10.23 4.56
CA ASP A 127 -23.33 -10.14 3.62
C ASP A 127 -23.50 -8.72 3.04
N GLU A 128 -22.95 -7.71 3.72
CA GLU A 128 -23.07 -6.29 3.35
C GLU A 128 -21.71 -5.57 3.21
N THR A 129 -20.60 -6.25 3.52
CA THR A 129 -19.25 -5.68 3.45
C THR A 129 -18.37 -6.40 2.42
N LEU A 130 -17.69 -5.60 1.58
CA LEU A 130 -16.64 -6.05 0.67
C LEU A 130 -15.28 -5.52 1.14
N LEU A 131 -14.35 -6.44 1.42
CA LEU A 131 -12.94 -6.12 1.69
C LEU A 131 -12.08 -6.52 0.50
N ILE A 132 -11.26 -5.60 0.01
CA ILE A 132 -10.31 -5.84 -1.08
C ILE A 132 -8.92 -5.52 -0.57
N VAL A 133 -8.00 -6.47 -0.76
CA VAL A 133 -6.58 -6.33 -0.43
C VAL A 133 -5.79 -6.53 -1.71
N THR A 134 -4.94 -5.56 -2.05
CA THR A 134 -4.15 -5.56 -3.28
C THR A 134 -2.92 -4.67 -3.12
N ALA A 135 -1.98 -4.79 -4.06
CA ALA A 135 -0.90 -3.83 -4.29
C ALA A 135 -1.19 -3.00 -5.54
N ASP A 136 -0.58 -1.82 -5.64
CA ASP A 136 -0.57 -0.95 -6.81
C ASP A 136 0.58 -1.27 -7.77
N HIS A 137 1.72 -1.70 -7.25
CA HIS A 137 2.85 -2.29 -7.99
C HIS A 137 3.79 -3.07 -7.07
N GLU A 138 4.83 -3.69 -7.67
CA GLU A 138 5.99 -4.20 -6.94
C GLU A 138 7.07 -3.11 -6.84
N THR A 139 7.88 -3.15 -5.78
CA THR A 139 9.00 -2.22 -5.60
C THR A 139 10.23 -2.94 -5.04
N GLY A 140 11.33 -2.87 -5.78
CA GLY A 140 12.65 -3.35 -5.33
C GLY A 140 13.12 -4.64 -6.01
N TYR A 141 12.28 -5.30 -6.81
CA TYR A 141 12.55 -6.62 -7.39
C TYR A 141 13.00 -7.63 -6.34
N LEU A 142 12.27 -7.66 -5.20
CA LEU A 142 12.60 -8.52 -4.08
C LEU A 142 12.64 -9.98 -4.54
N SER A 143 13.79 -10.62 -4.36
CA SER A 143 14.11 -11.93 -4.92
C SER A 143 14.71 -12.87 -3.87
N GLY A 144 14.58 -14.17 -4.10
CA GLY A 144 15.10 -15.20 -3.19
C GLY A 144 16.63 -15.30 -3.23
N LYS A 145 17.27 -15.72 -2.13
CA LYS A 145 18.74 -15.85 -2.04
C LYS A 145 19.39 -16.73 -3.12
N ASP A 146 18.62 -17.68 -3.66
CA ASP A 146 19.06 -18.64 -4.68
C ASP A 146 18.41 -18.35 -6.06
N GLU A 147 17.79 -17.18 -6.23
CA GLU A 147 17.17 -16.82 -7.50
C GLU A 147 18.24 -16.57 -8.56
N THR A 148 18.26 -17.43 -9.58
CA THR A 148 19.17 -17.28 -10.72
C THR A 148 18.72 -16.09 -11.56
N LYS A 149 19.66 -15.24 -11.97
CA LYS A 149 19.46 -13.99 -12.72
C LYS A 149 18.38 -14.10 -13.81
N SER A 150 17.21 -13.51 -13.57
CA SER A 150 16.15 -13.34 -14.59
C SER A 150 15.93 -11.86 -14.92
N TRP A 151 17.01 -11.08 -15.00
CA TRP A 151 16.91 -9.71 -15.51
C TRP A 151 18.02 -9.40 -16.50
N ASN A 152 17.61 -9.09 -17.73
CA ASN A 152 18.46 -8.49 -18.73
C ASN A 152 18.04 -7.05 -19.04
N PRO A 153 19.01 -6.15 -19.18
CA PRO A 153 18.73 -4.78 -19.57
C PRO A 153 18.22 -4.69 -21.01
N GLN A 154 17.27 -3.79 -21.24
CA GLN A 154 16.92 -3.33 -22.59
C GLN A 154 17.84 -2.18 -23.01
N THR A 155 18.43 -2.22 -24.21
CA THR A 155 19.41 -1.23 -24.74
C THR A 155 19.00 -0.73 -26.13
N GLY A 156 19.28 0.52 -26.52
CA GLY A 156 18.93 1.01 -27.88
C GLY A 156 19.41 2.43 -28.21
N GLU A 157 19.42 2.77 -29.51
CA GLU A 157 19.82 4.10 -30.00
C GLU A 157 18.67 5.13 -29.93
N LYS A 158 19.02 6.40 -29.70
CA LYS A 158 18.06 7.52 -29.66
C LYS A 158 17.27 7.60 -30.97
N GLY A 159 15.97 7.31 -30.90
CA GLY A 159 15.06 7.28 -32.06
C GLY A 159 14.73 5.88 -32.59
N LYS A 160 15.17 4.80 -31.93
CA LYS A 160 14.81 3.41 -32.21
C LYS A 160 14.28 2.71 -30.95
N ALA A 161 13.51 1.64 -31.12
CA ALA A 161 13.04 0.81 -30.01
C ALA A 161 14.22 0.01 -29.40
N PRO A 162 14.25 -0.22 -28.07
CA PRO A 162 15.33 -0.98 -27.42
C PRO A 162 15.36 -2.45 -27.83
N GLU A 163 16.55 -2.99 -28.03
CA GLU A 163 16.88 -4.41 -28.03
C GLU A 163 16.77 -4.99 -26.62
N HIS A 164 16.36 -6.26 -26.55
CA HIS A 164 16.11 -7.03 -25.33
C HIS A 164 16.87 -8.36 -25.43
N GLN A 165 17.56 -8.76 -24.37
CA GLN A 165 18.01 -10.15 -24.17
C GLN A 165 17.05 -10.86 -23.22
N ASP A 166 16.68 -12.11 -23.48
CA ASP A 166 15.93 -12.92 -22.52
C ASP A 166 16.87 -13.57 -21.50
N ASP A 167 16.33 -14.01 -20.35
CA ASP A 167 17.00 -14.42 -19.10
C ASP A 167 18.15 -15.45 -19.23
N ASN A 168 18.42 -15.94 -20.44
CA ASN A 168 19.53 -16.81 -20.80
C ASN A 168 20.73 -16.08 -21.46
N GLY A 169 20.71 -14.74 -21.57
CA GLY A 169 21.84 -13.92 -22.04
C GLY A 169 22.11 -14.00 -23.55
N LYS A 170 21.12 -14.36 -24.38
CA LYS A 170 21.25 -14.32 -25.85
C LYS A 170 20.66 -13.04 -26.42
N THR A 171 21.50 -12.20 -27.02
CA THR A 171 21.05 -11.24 -28.03
C THR A 171 20.58 -12.04 -29.25
N PRO A 172 19.71 -11.48 -30.11
CA PRO A 172 19.38 -12.10 -31.39
C PRO A 172 20.60 -12.42 -32.28
N GLU A 173 21.80 -11.91 -31.96
CA GLU A 173 23.02 -11.99 -32.78
C GLU A 173 24.33 -12.52 -32.12
N ASP A 174 24.30 -13.14 -30.92
CA ASP A 174 25.48 -13.81 -30.25
C ASP A 174 26.63 -12.92 -29.65
N GLY A 175 27.34 -13.41 -28.61
CA GLY A 175 28.80 -13.22 -28.47
C GLY A 175 29.43 -12.47 -27.26
N ASP A 176 29.79 -13.21 -26.19
CA ASP A 176 30.95 -13.09 -25.24
C ASP A 176 31.81 -11.79 -25.17
N LYS A 177 31.93 -11.16 -23.96
CA LYS A 177 33.22 -10.80 -23.24
C LYS A 177 33.12 -9.74 -22.11
N ASN A 178 33.35 -10.19 -20.87
CA ASN A 178 33.99 -9.57 -19.68
C ASN A 178 34.40 -8.06 -19.65
N ASN A 179 34.02 -7.30 -18.59
CA ASN A 179 34.92 -6.89 -17.47
C ASN A 179 34.39 -5.77 -16.54
N ASN A 180 34.73 -5.96 -15.26
CA ASN A 180 34.59 -5.17 -14.03
C ASN A 180 35.17 -3.72 -14.04
N LYS A 181 34.46 -2.73 -13.45
CA LYS A 181 34.91 -1.82 -12.35
C LYS A 181 34.04 -0.56 -12.16
N ASP A 182 33.45 -0.48 -10.96
CA ASP A 182 33.40 0.67 -10.04
C ASP A 182 32.49 1.91 -10.32
N ASN A 183 31.33 1.90 -9.65
CA ASN A 183 30.68 2.99 -8.88
C ASN A 183 30.72 4.45 -9.38
N ALA A 184 29.60 4.86 -10.00
CA ALA A 184 28.94 6.15 -9.74
C ALA A 184 27.44 5.96 -10.03
N GLY A 185 26.60 6.11 -9.00
CA GLY A 185 25.18 5.77 -8.96
C GLY A 185 24.28 6.49 -9.95
N LYS A 186 24.38 6.09 -11.22
CA LYS A 186 23.48 6.40 -12.31
C LYS A 186 22.82 5.07 -12.71
N LYS A 187 21.57 4.86 -12.30
CA LYS A 187 20.68 3.87 -12.92
C LYS A 187 19.38 4.59 -13.20
N GLU A 188 19.35 5.38 -14.28
CA GLU A 188 18.90 4.92 -15.60
C GLU A 188 17.46 4.39 -15.48
N THR A 189 16.55 5.35 -15.67
CA THR A 189 15.18 5.16 -16.10
C THR A 189 15.13 4.13 -17.23
N SER A 190 14.56 2.95 -16.98
CA SER A 190 14.14 2.04 -18.04
C SER A 190 12.63 1.83 -17.95
N SER A 191 12.02 1.85 -19.12
CA SER A 191 10.61 1.99 -19.42
C SER A 191 9.73 0.86 -18.87
N ALA A 192 8.92 1.18 -17.85
CA ALA A 192 7.47 1.39 -17.93
C ALA A 192 6.55 0.50 -18.81
N VAL A 193 6.97 -0.63 -19.38
CA VAL A 193 6.07 -1.41 -20.28
C VAL A 193 6.01 -2.93 -19.98
N GLY A 194 6.87 -3.48 -19.14
CA GLY A 194 6.98 -4.95 -18.99
C GLY A 194 6.32 -5.59 -17.76
N ALA A 195 6.30 -4.92 -16.61
CA ALA A 195 5.86 -5.53 -15.33
C ALA A 195 4.69 -4.79 -14.64
N GLY A 196 4.17 -3.73 -15.26
CA GLY A 196 3.14 -2.85 -14.68
C GLY A 196 1.69 -3.22 -14.98
N PHE A 197 1.37 -4.48 -15.28
CA PHE A 197 0.04 -4.82 -15.83
C PHE A 197 -1.06 -5.18 -14.81
N LEU A 198 -0.86 -5.13 -13.49
CA LEU A 198 -1.87 -5.71 -12.57
C LEU A 198 -2.33 -4.90 -11.34
N GLY A 199 -1.84 -3.70 -11.05
CA GLY A 199 -2.23 -3.02 -9.82
C GLY A 199 -3.47 -2.12 -9.94
N ALA A 200 -3.31 -0.87 -10.40
CA ALA A 200 -4.40 0.10 -10.31
C ALA A 200 -5.48 -0.01 -11.42
N GLY A 201 -5.08 -0.30 -12.66
CA GLY A 201 -6.00 -0.34 -13.81
C GLY A 201 -6.88 -1.59 -13.84
N VAL A 202 -6.36 -2.70 -13.33
CA VAL A 202 -7.13 -3.94 -13.23
C VAL A 202 -8.15 -3.85 -12.10
N VAL A 203 -7.85 -3.23 -10.95
CA VAL A 203 -8.78 -3.14 -9.81
C VAL A 203 -10.02 -2.31 -10.14
N ALA A 204 -9.91 -1.17 -10.82
CA ALA A 204 -11.08 -0.40 -11.25
C ALA A 204 -11.93 -1.16 -12.30
N ALA A 205 -11.28 -1.88 -13.22
CA ALA A 205 -11.97 -2.71 -14.21
C ALA A 205 -12.60 -3.96 -13.58
N LEU A 206 -11.96 -4.59 -12.60
CA LEU A 206 -12.47 -5.76 -11.87
C LEU A 206 -13.64 -5.36 -10.98
N LEU A 207 -13.53 -4.25 -10.24
CA LEU A 207 -14.63 -3.68 -9.45
C LEU A 207 -15.82 -3.31 -10.33
N GLY A 208 -15.56 -2.69 -11.48
CA GLY A 208 -16.59 -2.40 -12.48
C GLY A 208 -17.24 -3.68 -13.03
N ALA A 209 -16.45 -4.71 -13.32
CA ALA A 209 -16.94 -5.99 -13.84
C ALA A 209 -17.72 -6.80 -12.81
N ILE A 210 -17.28 -6.82 -11.54
CA ILE A 210 -17.97 -7.48 -10.42
C ILE A 210 -19.28 -6.73 -10.12
N ALA A 211 -19.25 -5.40 -10.05
CA ALA A 211 -20.46 -4.60 -9.88
C ALA A 211 -21.46 -4.82 -11.04
N ALA A 212 -20.98 -4.82 -12.29
CA ALA A 212 -21.81 -5.08 -13.46
C ALA A 212 -22.38 -6.51 -13.47
N PHE A 213 -21.59 -7.50 -13.06
CA PHE A 213 -22.04 -8.89 -12.94
C PHE A 213 -23.11 -9.04 -11.86
N LEU A 214 -22.87 -8.54 -10.64
CA LEU A 214 -23.82 -8.58 -9.53
C LEU A 214 -25.12 -7.83 -9.85
N GLN A 215 -25.03 -6.76 -10.64
CA GLN A 215 -26.19 -6.03 -11.15
C GLN A 215 -26.93 -6.81 -12.25
N SER A 216 -26.22 -7.56 -13.10
CA SER A 216 -26.81 -8.41 -14.16
C SER A 216 -27.56 -9.63 -13.60
N VAL A 217 -27.13 -10.16 -12.45
CA VAL A 217 -27.80 -11.29 -11.78
C VAL A 217 -28.87 -10.83 -10.76
N GLY A 218 -29.15 -9.52 -10.68
CA GLY A 218 -30.22 -8.97 -9.86
C GLY A 218 -29.96 -9.01 -8.35
N VAL A 219 -28.71 -9.25 -7.94
CA VAL A 219 -28.32 -9.40 -6.53
C VAL A 219 -28.12 -8.03 -5.88
N VAL A 220 -27.64 -7.03 -6.63
CA VAL A 220 -27.39 -5.67 -6.12
C VAL A 220 -27.93 -4.61 -7.09
N LYS A 221 -28.56 -3.55 -6.57
CA LYS A 221 -28.81 -2.31 -7.32
C LYS A 221 -27.72 -1.29 -6.97
N VAL A 222 -26.75 -1.10 -7.85
CA VAL A 222 -25.73 -0.06 -7.70
C VAL A 222 -26.28 1.25 -8.24
N ASP A 223 -26.46 2.24 -7.37
CA ASP A 223 -26.90 3.59 -7.74
C ASP A 223 -25.69 4.49 -8.05
N PHE A 224 -25.42 4.67 -9.34
CA PHE A 224 -24.34 5.53 -9.82
C PHE A 224 -24.64 7.03 -9.75
N SER A 225 -25.81 7.43 -9.25
CA SER A 225 -26.19 8.84 -9.11
C SER A 225 -25.23 9.63 -8.22
N ALA A 226 -24.60 8.96 -7.24
CA ALA A 226 -23.58 9.56 -6.40
C ALA A 226 -22.29 9.87 -7.17
N LEU A 227 -21.87 8.98 -8.08
CA LEU A 227 -20.70 9.17 -8.93
C LEU A 227 -20.95 10.27 -9.99
N GLN A 228 -22.14 10.30 -10.58
CA GLN A 228 -22.54 11.34 -11.55
C GLN A 228 -22.61 12.75 -10.94
N LYS A 229 -22.92 12.86 -9.64
CA LYS A 229 -22.90 14.15 -8.92
C LYS A 229 -21.49 14.66 -8.61
N MET A 230 -20.48 13.79 -8.68
CA MET A 230 -19.08 14.15 -8.42
C MET A 230 -18.40 14.78 -9.65
N PHE A 231 -18.94 14.56 -10.85
CA PHE A 231 -18.44 15.08 -12.13
C PHE A 231 -19.35 16.18 -12.74
N ARG A 232 -20.19 16.82 -11.92
CA ARG A 232 -21.04 17.94 -12.31
C ARG A 232 -20.82 19.14 -11.40
#